data_AF-A0A3N7YRI3-F1
#
_entry.id   AF-A0A3N7YRI3-F1
#
_cell.length_a   1.000
_cell.length_b   1.000
_cell.length_c   1.000
_cell.angle_alpha   90.00
_cell.angle_beta   90.00
_cell.angle_gamma   90.00
#
_symmetry.space_group_name_H-M   'P 1'
#
loop_
_entity.id
_entity.type
_entity.pdbx_description
1 polymer ?
#
loop_
_entity_poly.entity_id
_entity_poly.type
_entity_poly.pdbx_seq_one_letter_code
_entity_poly.pdbx_strand_id
1 'polypeptide(L)' 'AFLKKFQWKPGEIDSVMLAIQNGSKPEAAADAWIAAHADRVNGWTEEVKQ' A
#
# COMPACT_ATOMS: atom_id res chain seq x y z
N ALA A 1 -9.99 5.02 12.87
CA ALA A 1 -8.56 4.98 13.25
C ALA A 1 -7.63 4.85 12.04
N PHE A 2 -7.94 3.96 11.08
CA PHE A 2 -7.17 3.71 9.84
C PHE A 2 -6.45 4.92 9.22
N LEU A 3 -7.20 5.96 8.82
CA LEU A 3 -6.64 7.12 8.11
C LEU A 3 -5.62 7.93 8.94
N LYS A 4 -5.59 7.76 10.28
CA LYS A 4 -4.56 8.35 11.14
C LYS A 4 -3.24 7.57 11.10
N LYS A 5 -3.30 6.27 10.81
CA LYS A 5 -2.15 5.35 10.75
C LYS A 5 -1.67 5.12 9.32
N PHE A 6 -2.54 5.30 8.34
CA PHE A 6 -2.22 5.20 6.92
C PHE A 6 -1.26 6.32 6.54
N GLN A 7 0.02 5.97 6.50
CA GLN A 7 1.11 6.83 6.07
C GLN A 7 2.12 5.98 5.32
N TRP A 8 2.48 6.41 4.13
CA TRP A 8 3.54 5.79 3.35
C TRP A 8 4.86 6.40 3.76
N LYS A 9 5.93 5.61 3.79
CA LYS A 9 7.29 6.14 3.88
C LYS A 9 7.69 6.72 2.53
N PRO A 10 8.61 7.70 2.50
CA PRO A 10 9.23 8.14 1.26
C PRO A 10 9.77 6.93 0.48
N GLY A 11 9.41 6.82 -0.81
CA GLY A 11 9.83 5.73 -1.68
C GLY A 11 8.97 4.46 -1.65
N GLU A 12 8.08 4.27 -0.66
CA GLU A 12 7.22 3.07 -0.63
C GLU A 12 6.25 3.04 -1.83
N ILE A 13 5.82 4.23 -2.30
CA ILE A 13 4.87 4.36 -3.42
C ILE A 13 5.52 4.32 -4.80
N ASP A 14 6.85 4.43 -4.87
CA ASP A 14 7.58 4.51 -6.14
C ASP A 14 7.38 3.24 -6.96
N SER A 15 7.36 2.07 -6.31
CA SER A 15 7.12 0.79 -6.98
C SER A 15 5.71 0.69 -7.58
N VAL A 16 4.69 1.23 -6.90
CA VAL A 16 3.31 1.29 -7.41
C VAL A 16 3.24 2.24 -8.61
N MET A 17 3.81 3.44 -8.46
CA MET A 17 3.86 4.43 -9.54
C MET A 17 4.62 3.91 -10.76
N LEU A 18 5.71 3.16 -10.56
CA LEU A 18 6.49 2.53 -11.63
C LEU A 18 5.68 1.44 -12.33
N ALA A 19 5.00 0.57 -11.59
CA ALA A 19 4.15 -0.47 -12.16
C ALA A 19 3.03 0.12 -13.04
N ILE A 20 2.41 1.22 -12.58
CA ILE A 20 1.39 1.95 -13.34
C ILE A 20 1.99 2.56 -14.62
N GLN A 21 3.15 3.20 -14.51
CA GLN A 21 3.87 3.75 -15.68
C GLN A 21 4.23 2.66 -16.70
N ASN A 22 4.55 1.45 -16.23
CA ASN A 22 4.84 0.29 -17.07
C ASN A 22 3.57 -0.36 -17.68
N GLY A 23 2.38 0.23 -17.47
CA GLY A 23 1.12 -0.21 -18.07
C GLY A 23 0.24 -1.07 -17.17
N SER A 24 0.60 -1.27 -15.90
CA SER A 24 -0.30 -1.94 -14.95
C SER A 24 -1.47 -1.04 -14.60
N LYS A 25 -2.64 -1.64 -14.37
CA LYS A 25 -3.78 -0.89 -13.82
C LYS A 25 -3.46 -0.45 -12.38
N PRO A 26 -3.90 0.75 -11.94
CA PRO A 26 -3.68 1.23 -10.58
C PRO A 26 -4.10 0.24 -9.49
N GLU A 27 -5.25 -0.42 -9.67
CA GLU A 27 -5.75 -1.42 -8.72
C GLU A 27 -4.82 -2.63 -8.65
N ALA A 28 -4.39 -3.15 -9.81
CA ALA A 28 -3.49 -4.30 -9.85
C ALA A 28 -2.10 -3.98 -9.26
N ALA A 29 -1.59 -2.78 -9.48
CA ALA A 29 -0.33 -2.33 -8.90
C ALA A 29 -0.43 -2.17 -7.37
N ALA A 30 -1.55 -1.63 -6.88
CA ALA A 30 -1.82 -1.51 -5.45
C ALA A 30 -1.98 -2.88 -4.78
N ASP A 31 -2.72 -3.81 -5.39
CA ASP A 31 -2.92 -5.17 -4.88
C ASP A 31 -1.58 -5.93 -4.78
N ALA A 32 -0.76 -5.84 -5.83
CA ALA A 32 0.58 -6.43 -5.83
C ALA A 32 1.46 -5.85 -4.72
N TRP A 33 1.38 -4.54 -4.49
CA TRP A 33 2.13 -3.89 -3.42
C TRP A 33 1.64 -4.32 -2.04
N ILE A 34 0.32 -4.36 -1.81
CA ILE A 34 -0.29 -4.81 -0.56
C ILE A 34 0.12 -6.24 -0.24
N ALA A 35 0.09 -7.14 -1.23
CA ALA A 35 0.50 -8.53 -1.08
C ALA A 35 1.99 -8.66 -0.71
N ALA A 36 2.85 -7.82 -1.29
CA ALA A 36 4.28 -7.80 -0.98
C ALA A 36 4.62 -7.11 0.36
N HIS A 37 3.73 -6.26 0.89
CA HIS A 37 3.96 -5.44 2.08
C HIS A 37 2.89 -5.68 3.15
N ALA A 38 2.48 -6.94 3.35
CA ALA A 38 1.42 -7.31 4.28
C ALA A 38 1.65 -6.77 5.70
N ASP A 39 2.89 -6.82 6.21
CA ASP A 39 3.24 -6.28 7.54
C ASP A 39 3.02 -4.77 7.64
N ARG A 40 3.31 -4.04 6.56
CA ARG A 40 3.10 -2.60 6.49
C ARG A 40 1.62 -2.26 6.55
N VAL A 41 0.81 -3.01 5.80
CA VAL A 41 -0.65 -2.85 5.71
C VAL A 41 -1.33 -3.27 7.02
N ASN A 42 -0.83 -4.32 7.66
CA ASN A 42 -1.26 -4.74 8.99
C ASN A 42 -1.06 -3.61 10.01
N GLY A 43 0.08 -2.93 9.99
CA GLY A 43 0.34 -1.77 10.85
C GLY A 43 -0.66 -0.60 10.67
N TRP A 44 -1.33 -0.50 9.52
CA TRP A 44 -2.39 0.49 9.30
C TRP A 44 -3.76 0.02 9.79
N THR A 45 -4.00 -1.29 9.86
CA THR A 45 -5.30 -1.92 10.13
C THR A 45 -5.43 -2.52 11.53
N GLU A 46 -4.35 -2.59 12.31
CA GLU A 46 -4.31 -3.12 13.69
C GLU A 46 -5.43 -2.61 14.60
N GLU A 47 -5.73 -1.30 14.57
CA GLU A 47 -6.78 -0.69 15.42
C GLU A 47 -8.18 -0.68 14.78
N VAL A 48 -8.30 -1.13 13.52
CA VAL A 48 -9.59 -1.18 12.79
C VAL A 48 -10.32 -2.50 13.06
N LYS A 49 -9.63 -3.50 13.60
CA LYS A 49 -10.20 -4.82 13.93
C LYS A 49 -11.00 -4.86 15.25
N GLN A 50 -11.34 -3.71 15.85
CA GLN A 50 -12.21 -3.64 17.04
C GLN A 50 -13.69 -3.55 16.68
#